data_AF-A0A166UN69-F1
#
_entry.id   AF-A0A166UN69-F1
#
_cell.length_a   1.000
_cell.length_b   1.000
_cell.length_c   1.000
_cell.angle_alpha   90.00
_cell.angle_beta   90.00
_cell.angle_gamma   90.00
#
_symmetry.space_group_name_H-M   'P 1'
#
loop_
_entity.id
_entity.type
_entity.pdbx_description
1 polymer ?
#
loop_
_entity_poly.entity_id
_entity_poly.type
_entity_poly.pdbx_seq_one_letter_code
_entity_poly.pdbx_strand_id
1 'polypeptide(L)'
;MADVDANVEICIVCHHCDQSTSLTRPDINVRASSIPHTLGCAGLAPSQVAVVNEIVSATLADIWELDLDILRLQVATRELERKRKALQCFMDNHNSLLNPVTHLPVEVLSQIFQHCIVVNWLEKGLHTCQPLDQTPLMIASVSRHWRNVALGTPRLWSALSLTLRPKQVKRYMELASMWLSRSGQSPLSIHLTTH
;
A
#
# COMPACT_ATOMS: atom_id res chain seq x y z
N MET A 1 -30.50 -21.52 -35.30
CA MET A 1 -31.68 -20.73 -34.91
C MET A 1 -31.37 -20.18 -33.52
N ALA A 2 -30.98 -18.90 -33.45
CA ALA A 2 -30.77 -18.01 -32.28
C ALA A 2 -29.86 -18.56 -31.13
N ASP A 3 -28.98 -17.81 -30.47
CA ASP A 3 -28.95 -16.40 -30.06
C ASP A 3 -27.52 -15.85 -30.27
N VAL A 4 -27.31 -14.74 -30.98
CA VAL A 4 -27.44 -13.33 -30.54
C VAL A 4 -26.48 -13.01 -29.39
N ASP A 5 -25.23 -12.71 -29.76
CA ASP A 5 -24.24 -12.05 -28.91
C ASP A 5 -24.82 -10.73 -28.40
N ALA A 6 -25.21 -10.72 -27.13
CA ALA A 6 -25.51 -9.50 -26.40
C ALA A 6 -24.19 -8.76 -26.12
N ASN A 7 -23.80 -7.92 -27.07
CA ASN A 7 -22.73 -6.95 -26.91
C ASN A 7 -23.18 -5.93 -25.86
N VAL A 8 -22.89 -6.19 -24.59
CA VAL A 8 -23.18 -5.27 -23.49
C VAL A 8 -22.20 -4.10 -23.62
N GLU A 9 -22.66 -3.01 -24.24
CA GLU A 9 -21.99 -1.71 -24.20
C GLU A 9 -21.88 -1.26 -22.74
N ILE A 10 -20.70 -1.47 -22.14
CA ILE A 10 -20.39 -0.90 -20.84
C ILE A 10 -20.04 0.58 -21.08
N CYS A 11 -21.07 1.44 -21.05
CA CYS A 11 -20.90 2.88 -21.03
C CYS A 11 -20.23 3.30 -19.71
N ILE A 12 -18.92 3.56 -19.75
CA ILE A 12 -18.21 4.19 -18.63
C ILE A 12 -18.39 5.70 -18.77
N VAL A 13 -19.22 6.29 -17.90
CA VAL A 13 -19.48 7.73 -17.87
C VAL A 13 -18.39 8.42 -17.04
N CYS A 14 -17.78 9.48 -17.59
CA CYS A 14 -16.89 10.33 -16.81
C CYS A 14 -17.72 11.30 -15.94
N HIS A 15 -17.83 11.03 -14.64
CA HIS A 15 -18.61 11.83 -13.67
C HIS A 15 -18.09 13.27 -13.44
N HIS A 16 -17.04 13.71 -14.15
CA HIS A 16 -16.47 15.05 -13.99
C HIS A 16 -16.77 15.98 -15.17
N CYS A 17 -17.18 15.44 -16.31
CA CYS A 17 -17.57 16.22 -17.49
C CYS A 17 -18.91 15.80 -18.12
N ASP A 18 -19.62 14.83 -17.52
CA ASP A 18 -20.90 14.25 -17.99
C ASP A 18 -20.89 13.79 -19.47
N GLN A 19 -19.71 13.58 -20.03
CA GLN A 19 -19.55 13.01 -21.36
C GLN A 19 -19.47 11.50 -21.26
N SER A 20 -20.36 10.82 -21.99
CA SER A 20 -20.26 9.39 -22.29
C SER A 20 -19.13 9.19 -23.29
N THR A 21 -17.90 9.08 -22.82
CA THR A 21 -16.82 8.56 -23.65
C THR A 21 -17.01 7.05 -23.77
N SER A 22 -17.68 6.62 -24.84
CA SER A 22 -17.65 5.22 -25.24
C SER A 22 -16.19 4.84 -25.51
N LEU A 23 -15.54 4.18 -24.55
CA LEU A 23 -14.20 3.64 -24.74
C LEU A 23 -14.22 2.41 -25.66
N THR A 24 -15.41 1.88 -25.96
CA THR A 24 -15.64 0.99 -27.08
C THR A 24 -15.97 1.83 -28.30
N ARG A 25 -14.97 2.07 -29.15
CA ARG A 25 -15.24 2.40 -30.55
C ARG A 25 -16.13 1.25 -31.10
N PRO A 26 -17.27 1.53 -31.77
CA PRO A 26 -18.15 0.47 -32.29
C PRO A 26 -17.50 -0.42 -33.39
N ASP A 27 -16.27 -0.15 -33.78
CA ASP A 27 -15.73 -0.59 -35.08
C ASP A 27 -14.70 -1.72 -35.02
N ILE A 28 -14.35 -2.27 -33.84
CA ILE A 28 -13.46 -3.45 -33.80
C ILE A 28 -14.30 -4.70 -34.12
N ASN A 29 -14.79 -4.77 -35.35
CA ASN A 29 -15.32 -5.98 -35.92
C ASN A 29 -14.12 -6.87 -36.23
N VAL A 30 -13.77 -7.75 -35.28
CA VAL A 30 -12.70 -8.76 -35.46
C VAL A 30 -13.03 -9.51 -36.75
N ARG A 31 -12.34 -9.19 -37.85
CA ARG A 31 -12.62 -9.76 -39.17
C ARG A 31 -12.60 -11.27 -39.06
N ALA A 32 -13.75 -11.90 -39.27
CA ALA A 32 -13.81 -13.34 -39.42
C ALA A 32 -13.01 -13.74 -40.66
N SER A 33 -12.01 -14.60 -40.50
CA SER A 33 -11.20 -15.10 -41.60
C SER A 33 -12.09 -15.69 -42.70
N SER A 34 -12.00 -15.15 -43.91
CA SER A 34 -12.71 -15.69 -45.08
C SER A 34 -11.95 -16.85 -45.74
N ILE A 35 -10.82 -17.29 -45.16
CA ILE A 35 -9.98 -18.36 -45.70
C ILE A 35 -10.49 -19.71 -45.16
N PRO A 36 -10.89 -20.66 -46.03
CA PRO A 36 -11.31 -21.99 -45.59
C PRO A 36 -10.22 -22.67 -44.78
N HIS A 37 -10.56 -23.25 -43.63
CA HIS A 37 -9.63 -23.96 -42.73
C HIS A 37 -9.01 -25.24 -43.33
N THR A 38 -9.21 -25.50 -44.63
CA THR A 38 -8.68 -26.66 -45.35
C THR A 38 -7.70 -26.21 -46.42
N LEU A 39 -6.48 -25.85 -46.02
CA LEU A 39 -5.32 -25.83 -46.91
C LEU A 39 -4.67 -27.22 -46.85
N GLY A 40 -4.96 -28.07 -47.83
CA GLY A 40 -4.26 -29.34 -48.01
C GLY A 40 -2.79 -29.13 -48.40
N CYS A 41 -2.03 -30.21 -48.61
CA CYS A 41 -0.58 -30.22 -48.88
C CYS A 41 -0.10 -29.45 -50.15
N ALA A 42 -0.97 -28.72 -50.85
CA ALA A 42 -0.60 -27.82 -51.94
C ALA A 42 -0.59 -26.39 -51.39
N GLY A 43 0.59 -25.76 -51.35
CA GLY A 43 0.77 -24.40 -50.81
C GLY A 43 -0.11 -23.34 -51.49
N LEU A 44 -0.15 -22.14 -50.91
CA LEU A 44 -0.97 -21.02 -51.42
C LEU A 44 -0.53 -20.57 -52.81
N ALA A 45 -1.51 -20.30 -53.68
CA ALA A 45 -1.24 -19.65 -54.96
C ALA A 45 -0.75 -18.19 -54.72
N PRO A 46 0.07 -17.61 -55.61
CA PRO A 46 0.58 -16.24 -55.45
C PRO A 46 -0.51 -15.18 -55.20
N SER A 47 -1.68 -15.34 -55.81
CA SER A 47 -2.84 -14.47 -55.59
C SER A 47 -3.45 -14.59 -54.18
N GLN A 48 -3.42 -15.79 -53.60
CA GLN A 48 -3.88 -16.02 -52.22
C GLN A 48 -2.87 -15.49 -51.20
N VAL A 49 -1.57 -15.61 -51.49
CA VAL A 49 -0.50 -15.03 -50.66
C VAL A 49 -0.62 -13.50 -50.59
N ALA A 50 -0.93 -12.85 -51.72
CA ALA A 50 -1.15 -11.40 -51.75
C ALA A 50 -2.33 -10.97 -50.87
N VAL A 51 -3.46 -11.67 -50.96
CA VAL A 51 -4.65 -11.40 -50.14
C VAL A 51 -4.36 -11.60 -48.65
N VAL A 52 -3.65 -12.68 -48.29
CA VAL A 52 -3.24 -12.93 -46.90
C VAL A 52 -2.34 -11.80 -46.39
N ASN A 53 -1.35 -11.37 -47.17
CA ASN A 53 -0.44 -10.29 -46.79
C ASN A 53 -1.17 -8.95 -46.60
N GLU A 54 -2.15 -8.64 -47.44
CA GLU A 54 -2.98 -7.44 -47.30
C GLU A 54 -3.81 -7.48 -46.01
N ILE A 55 -4.44 -8.62 -45.71
CA ILE A 55 -5.18 -8.82 -44.45
C ILE A 55 -4.25 -8.67 -43.25
N VAL A 56 -3.08 -9.31 -43.28
CA VAL A 56 -2.06 -9.20 -42.22
C VAL A 56 -1.63 -7.73 -42.04
N SER A 57 -1.34 -7.02 -43.13
CA SER A 57 -0.93 -5.61 -43.06
C SER A 57 -2.02 -4.71 -42.47
N ALA A 58 -3.28 -4.90 -42.87
CA ALA A 58 -4.41 -4.16 -42.30
C ALA A 58 -4.58 -4.46 -40.80
N THR A 59 -4.47 -5.73 -40.42
CA THR A 59 -4.60 -6.17 -39.01
C THR A 59 -3.47 -5.60 -38.14
N LEU A 60 -2.25 -5.51 -38.66
CA LEU A 60 -1.12 -4.89 -37.97
C LEU A 60 -1.33 -3.39 -37.76
N ALA A 61 -1.94 -2.69 -38.73
CA ALA A 61 -2.28 -1.28 -38.57
C ALA A 61 -3.33 -1.06 -37.47
N ASP A 62 -4.35 -1.92 -37.42
CA ASP A 62 -5.38 -1.87 -36.38
C ASP A 62 -4.78 -2.13 -34.98
N ILE A 63 -3.90 -3.13 -34.85
CA ILE A 63 -3.19 -3.41 -33.58
C ILE A 63 -2.37 -2.19 -33.14
N TRP A 64 -1.65 -1.56 -34.07
CA TRP A 64 -0.85 -0.38 -33.76
C TRP A 64 -1.70 0.79 -33.25
N GLU A 65 -2.88 1.02 -33.84
CA GLU A 65 -3.81 2.05 -33.38
C GLU A 65 -4.31 1.75 -31.96
N LEU A 66 -4.65 0.49 -31.67
CA LEU A 66 -5.05 0.05 -30.33
C LEU A 66 -3.94 0.23 -29.30
N ASP A 67 -2.71 -0.14 -29.64
CA ASP A 67 -1.55 0.06 -28.75
C ASP A 67 -1.35 1.55 -28.43
N LEU A 68 -1.52 2.43 -29.42
CA LEU A 68 -1.42 3.87 -29.22
C LEU A 68 -2.51 4.39 -28.26
N ASP A 69 -3.74 3.91 -28.40
CA ASP A 69 -4.85 4.31 -27.53
C ASP A 69 -4.72 3.74 -26.12
N ILE A 70 -4.24 2.50 -25.97
CA ILE A 70 -3.86 1.92 -24.67
C ILE A 70 -2.84 2.82 -23.99
N LEU A 71 -1.80 3.25 -24.70
CA LEU A 71 -0.78 4.15 -24.15
C LEU A 71 -1.39 5.48 -23.70
N ARG A 72 -2.26 6.08 -24.51
CA ARG A 72 -2.95 7.34 -24.18
C ARG A 72 -3.80 7.22 -22.92
N LEU A 73 -4.61 6.17 -22.82
CA LEU A 73 -5.47 5.93 -21.66
C LEU A 73 -4.65 5.63 -20.40
N GLN A 74 -3.56 4.87 -20.51
CA GLN A 74 -2.64 4.64 -19.39
C GLN A 74 -1.99 5.95 -18.89
N VAL A 75 -1.68 6.89 -19.77
CA VAL A 75 -1.21 8.23 -19.36
C VAL A 75 -2.30 8.97 -18.60
N ALA A 76 -3.53 9.00 -19.13
CA ALA A 76 -4.65 9.68 -18.48
C ALA A 76 -4.97 9.10 -17.09
N THR A 77 -5.01 7.77 -16.97
CA THR A 77 -5.23 7.07 -15.70
C THR A 77 -4.15 7.43 -14.68
N ARG A 78 -2.87 7.41 -15.06
CA ARG A 78 -1.77 7.80 -14.17
C ARG A 78 -1.93 9.23 -13.64
N GLU A 79 -2.35 10.17 -14.48
CA GLU A 79 -2.56 11.55 -14.05
C GLU A 79 -3.75 11.70 -13.09
N LEU A 80 -4.85 10.99 -13.34
CA LEU A 80 -6.00 10.96 -12.44
C LEU A 80 -5.66 10.33 -11.09
N GLU A 81 -4.91 9.24 -11.08
CA GLU A 81 -4.40 8.61 -9.84
C GLU A 81 -3.51 9.56 -9.05
N ARG A 82 -2.64 10.30 -9.73
CA ARG A 82 -1.78 11.31 -9.10
C ARG A 82 -2.62 12.42 -8.45
N LYS A 83 -3.63 12.95 -9.16
CA LYS A 83 -4.56 13.97 -8.64
C LYS A 83 -5.36 13.45 -7.44
N ARG A 84 -5.90 12.23 -7.54
CA ARG A 84 -6.62 11.58 -6.44
C ARG A 84 -5.74 11.46 -5.20
N LYS A 85 -4.50 10.97 -5.36
CA LYS A 85 -3.55 10.82 -4.26
C LYS A 85 -3.24 12.18 -3.61
N ALA A 86 -3.05 13.23 -4.41
CA ALA A 86 -2.79 14.57 -3.88
C ALA A 86 -3.97 15.10 -3.04
N LEU A 87 -5.20 14.94 -3.53
CA LEU A 87 -6.42 15.33 -2.79
C LEU A 87 -6.61 14.51 -1.52
N GLN A 88 -6.29 13.22 -1.56
CA GLN A 88 -6.35 12.37 -0.37
C GLN A 88 -5.33 12.81 0.68
N CYS A 89 -4.08 13.10 0.29
CA CYS A 89 -3.09 13.67 1.21
C CYS A 89 -3.51 15.03 1.79
N PHE A 90 -4.16 15.87 0.98
CA PHE A 90 -4.71 17.15 1.46
C PHE A 90 -5.77 16.93 2.54
N MET A 91 -6.75 16.04 2.29
CA MET A 91 -7.77 15.68 3.27
C MET A 91 -7.17 15.07 4.55
N ASP A 92 -6.22 14.15 4.43
CA ASP A 92 -5.56 13.53 5.58
C ASP A 92 -4.81 14.57 6.43
N ASN A 93 -4.15 15.54 5.80
CA ASN A 93 -3.50 16.64 6.50
C ASN A 93 -4.53 17.48 7.27
N HIS A 94 -5.67 17.80 6.68
CA HIS A 94 -6.74 18.53 7.37
C HIS A 94 -7.38 17.71 8.50
N ASN A 95 -7.65 16.42 8.29
CA ASN A 95 -8.19 15.55 9.32
C ASN A 95 -7.21 15.37 10.49
N SER A 96 -5.90 15.40 10.23
CA SER A 96 -4.89 15.38 11.29
C SER A 96 -4.97 16.61 12.21
N LEU A 97 -5.46 17.75 11.69
CA LEU A 97 -5.75 18.96 12.47
C LEU A 97 -7.06 18.86 13.26
N LEU A 98 -7.92 17.90 12.96
CA LEU A 98 -9.16 17.67 13.72
C LEU A 98 -9.00 16.53 14.74
N ASN A 99 -7.91 15.78 14.67
CA ASN A 99 -7.65 14.70 15.60
C ASN A 99 -7.38 15.28 17.00
N PRO A 100 -8.22 15.02 18.01
CA PRO A 100 -8.05 15.61 19.35
C PRO A 100 -6.68 15.29 19.96
N VAL A 101 -6.11 14.15 19.59
CA VAL A 101 -4.85 13.63 20.11
C VAL A 101 -3.62 14.41 19.60
N THR A 102 -3.71 15.08 18.44
CA THR A 102 -2.63 15.94 17.93
C THR A 102 -2.58 17.30 18.62
N HIS A 103 -3.64 17.68 19.34
CA HIS A 103 -3.77 18.93 20.09
C HIS A 103 -3.59 18.77 21.59
N LEU A 104 -3.36 17.55 22.08
CA LEU A 104 -3.10 17.36 23.50
C LEU A 104 -1.79 18.08 23.86
N PRO A 105 -1.78 18.87 24.94
CA PRO A 105 -0.56 19.40 25.50
C PRO A 105 0.43 18.27 25.77
N VAL A 106 1.72 18.55 25.58
CA VAL A 106 2.78 17.55 25.74
C VAL A 106 2.76 16.93 27.14
N GLU A 107 2.31 17.67 28.15
CA GLU A 107 2.15 17.24 29.53
C GLU A 107 1.07 16.16 29.67
N VAL A 108 -0.10 16.38 29.06
CA VAL A 108 -1.22 15.43 29.08
C VAL A 108 -0.83 14.17 28.33
N LEU A 109 -0.20 14.32 27.17
CA LEU A 109 0.25 13.19 26.37
C LEU A 109 1.33 12.38 27.10
N SER A 110 2.28 13.05 27.77
CA SER A 110 3.30 12.41 28.62
C SER A 110 2.66 11.67 29.80
N GLN A 111 1.62 12.22 30.41
CA GLN A 111 0.86 11.55 31.48
C GLN A 111 0.17 10.30 30.94
N ILE A 112 -0.53 10.38 29.80
CA ILE A 112 -1.15 9.21 29.16
C ILE A 112 -0.10 8.12 28.91
N PHE A 113 1.05 8.48 28.32
CA PHE A 113 2.12 7.53 28.04
C PHE A 113 2.64 6.84 29.31
N GLN A 114 2.75 7.57 30.42
CA GLN A 114 3.17 7.00 31.70
C GLN A 114 2.14 6.01 32.27
N HIS A 115 0.85 6.21 32.02
CA HIS A 115 -0.20 5.25 32.40
C HIS A 115 -0.24 4.03 31.47
N CYS A 116 0.33 4.12 30.27
CA CYS A 116 0.49 2.99 29.38
C CYS A 116 1.63 2.05 29.80
N ILE A 117 2.52 2.45 30.71
CA ILE A 117 3.61 1.59 31.19
C ILE A 117 3.00 0.44 31.98
N VAL A 118 2.87 -0.72 31.34
CA VAL A 118 2.42 -1.94 32.01
C VAL A 118 3.65 -2.74 32.41
N VAL A 119 4.02 -2.67 33.69
CA VAL A 119 5.12 -3.46 34.26
C VAL A 119 4.60 -4.87 34.54
N ASN A 120 4.35 -5.64 33.48
CA ASN A 120 3.70 -6.98 33.53
C ASN A 120 4.40 -7.97 34.48
N TRP A 121 5.71 -7.81 34.75
CA TRP A 121 6.45 -8.67 35.68
C TRP A 121 6.31 -8.26 37.16
N LEU A 122 5.69 -7.11 37.45
CA LEU A 122 5.42 -6.64 38.81
C LEU A 122 4.03 -7.10 39.30
N GLU A 123 3.08 -7.30 38.38
CA GLU A 123 1.76 -7.84 38.68
C GLU A 123 1.79 -9.37 38.57
N LYS A 124 1.64 -10.04 39.73
CA LYS A 124 1.51 -11.51 39.80
C LYS A 124 0.26 -11.96 39.02
N GLY A 125 0.43 -12.37 37.77
CA GLY A 125 -0.63 -12.99 36.97
C GLY A 125 -0.57 -12.76 35.47
N LEU A 126 0.10 -11.70 35.00
CA LEU A 126 0.26 -11.40 33.56
C LEU A 126 1.66 -11.82 33.07
N HIS A 127 1.88 -13.14 32.96
CA HIS A 127 3.06 -13.65 32.28
C HIS A 127 2.90 -13.50 30.75
N THR A 128 3.02 -12.28 30.24
CA THR A 128 3.24 -12.10 28.79
C THR A 128 4.64 -12.58 28.47
N CYS A 129 4.76 -13.69 27.75
CA CYS A 129 6.02 -14.29 27.27
C CYS A 129 6.73 -13.43 26.20
N GLN A 130 6.60 -12.10 26.26
CA GLN A 130 7.24 -11.20 25.30
C GLN A 130 8.68 -10.88 25.77
N PRO A 131 9.68 -11.06 24.89
CA PRO A 131 11.08 -10.84 25.23
C PRO A 131 11.47 -9.39 25.60
N LEU A 132 10.57 -8.43 25.36
CA LEU A 132 10.77 -6.99 25.54
C LEU A 132 9.41 -6.30 25.70
N ASP A 133 9.30 -5.37 26.65
CA ASP A 133 8.19 -4.41 26.68
C ASP A 133 8.32 -3.42 25.51
N GLN A 134 7.44 -3.56 24.52
CA GLN A 134 7.45 -2.76 23.30
C GLN A 134 6.68 -1.44 23.44
N THR A 135 6.04 -1.19 24.58
CA THR A 135 5.14 -0.05 24.76
C THR A 135 5.77 1.29 24.38
N PRO A 136 6.99 1.65 24.84
CA PRO A 136 7.63 2.90 24.45
C PRO A 136 7.87 3.02 22.94
N LEU A 137 8.19 1.89 22.28
CA LEU A 137 8.41 1.85 20.83
C LEU A 137 7.11 1.98 20.05
N MET A 138 6.04 1.34 20.52
CA MET A 138 4.71 1.42 19.92
C MET A 138 4.16 2.85 20.00
N ILE A 139 4.30 3.50 21.16
CA ILE A 139 3.91 4.90 21.31
C ILE A 139 4.75 5.80 20.38
N ALA A 140 6.07 5.58 20.31
CA ALA A 140 6.96 6.36 19.44
C ALA A 140 6.78 6.09 17.93
N SER A 141 6.00 5.08 17.53
CA SER A 141 5.77 4.77 16.10
C SER A 141 4.52 5.46 15.53
N VAL A 142 3.59 5.93 16.37
CA VAL A 142 2.30 6.50 15.96
C VAL A 142 2.43 7.74 15.08
N SER A 143 3.18 8.76 15.54
CA SER A 143 3.36 10.02 14.81
C SER A 143 4.68 10.69 15.18
N ARG A 144 5.10 11.70 14.39
CA ARG A 144 6.28 12.52 14.73
C ARG A 144 6.09 13.25 16.07
N HIS A 145 4.88 13.76 16.33
CA HIS A 145 4.56 14.44 17.58
C HIS A 145 4.66 13.48 18.78
N TRP A 146 4.03 12.30 18.69
CA TRP A 146 4.08 11.26 19.72
C TRP A 146 5.51 10.79 19.98
N ARG A 147 6.31 10.61 18.93
CA ARG A 147 7.72 10.26 19.05
C ARG A 147 8.50 11.30 19.85
N ASN A 148 8.34 12.58 19.54
CA ASN A 148 9.04 13.64 20.26
C ASN A 148 8.66 13.66 21.74
N VAL A 149 7.37 13.54 22.06
CA VAL A 149 6.89 13.50 23.45
C VAL A 149 7.37 12.23 24.16
N ALA A 150 7.30 11.07 23.52
CA ALA A 150 7.78 9.80 24.08
C ALA A 150 9.28 9.84 24.39
N LEU A 151 10.11 10.37 23.49
CA LEU A 151 11.55 10.55 23.72
C LEU A 151 11.84 11.58 24.82
N GLY A 152 11.01 12.62 24.93
CA GLY A 152 11.09 13.64 25.97
C GLY A 152 10.47 13.24 27.32
N THR A 153 9.97 12.01 27.47
CA THR A 153 9.35 11.51 28.71
C THR A 153 10.24 10.41 29.31
N PRO A 154 11.23 10.74 30.16
CA PRO A 154 12.20 9.76 30.63
C PRO A 154 11.57 8.59 31.41
N ARG A 155 10.50 8.85 32.15
CA ARG A 155 9.75 7.82 32.88
C ARG A 155 9.14 6.74 31.98
N LEU A 156 8.86 7.06 30.71
CA LEU A 156 8.38 6.07 29.74
C LEU A 156 9.42 4.97 29.46
N TRP A 157 10.71 5.29 29.60
CA TRP A 157 11.82 4.39 29.35
C TRP A 157 12.37 3.77 30.64
N SER A 158 11.70 3.96 31.78
CA SER A 158 12.23 3.56 33.08
C SER A 158 11.97 2.10 33.45
N ALA A 159 11.21 1.37 32.63
CA ALA A 159 10.95 -0.05 32.79
C ALA A 159 11.55 -0.83 31.60
N LEU A 160 12.36 -1.84 31.90
CA LEU A 160 13.00 -2.69 30.90
C LEU A 160 12.94 -4.15 31.35
N SER A 161 12.22 -4.99 30.61
CA SER A 161 12.28 -6.45 30.76
C SER A 161 12.94 -7.07 29.55
N LEU A 162 13.95 -7.91 29.77
CA LEU A 162 14.66 -8.62 28.71
C LEU A 162 14.68 -10.13 28.98
N THR A 163 14.30 -10.91 27.98
CA THR A 163 14.54 -12.37 27.97
C THR A 163 15.78 -12.69 27.14
N LEU A 164 16.90 -12.89 27.82
CA LEU A 164 18.21 -13.11 27.26
C LEU A 164 18.26 -14.47 26.54
N ARG A 165 18.69 -14.42 25.27
CA ARG A 165 18.93 -15.58 24.41
C ARG A 165 20.34 -15.47 23.85
N PRO A 166 21.18 -16.52 23.88
CA PRO A 166 22.59 -16.43 23.49
C PRO A 166 22.84 -15.86 22.09
N LYS A 167 21.96 -16.16 21.12
CA LYS A 167 22.08 -15.69 19.74
C LYS A 167 21.77 -14.20 19.53
N GLN A 168 21.25 -13.50 20.55
CA GLN A 168 20.73 -12.12 20.41
C GLN A 168 21.37 -11.12 21.38
N VAL A 169 22.45 -11.49 22.06
CA VAL A 169 23.11 -10.64 23.08
C VAL A 169 23.42 -9.24 22.57
N LYS A 170 23.99 -9.11 21.35
CA LYS A 170 24.30 -7.79 20.77
C LYS A 170 23.07 -6.89 20.67
N ARG A 171 21.95 -7.42 20.16
CA ARG A 171 20.68 -6.69 20.03
C ARG A 171 20.15 -6.26 21.40
N TYR A 172 20.22 -7.13 22.40
CA TYR A 172 19.77 -6.80 23.75
C TYR A 172 20.64 -5.73 24.41
N MET A 173 21.95 -5.74 24.17
CA MET A 173 22.84 -4.68 24.66
C MET A 173 22.55 -3.33 24.00
N GLU A 174 22.28 -3.30 22.69
CA GLU A 174 21.88 -2.09 21.97
C GLU A 174 20.54 -1.53 22.49
N LEU A 175 19.56 -2.41 22.72
CA LEU A 175 18.27 -2.04 23.30
C LEU A 175 18.42 -1.52 24.73
N ALA A 176 19.17 -2.23 25.59
CA ALA A 176 19.41 -1.82 26.95
C ALA A 176 20.10 -0.45 27.01
N SER A 177 21.14 -0.25 26.20
CA SER A 177 21.84 1.04 26.08
C SER A 177 20.88 2.16 25.66
N MET A 178 20.04 1.91 24.65
CA MET A 178 19.05 2.88 24.21
C MET A 178 18.02 3.21 25.29
N TRP A 179 17.51 2.22 26.03
CA TRP A 179 16.57 2.45 27.13
C TRP A 179 17.21 3.26 28.27
N LEU A 180 18.40 2.88 28.70
CA LEU A 180 19.16 3.56 29.75
C LEU A 180 19.50 5.01 29.38
N SER A 181 19.84 5.25 28.12
CA SER A 181 20.09 6.62 27.64
C SER A 181 18.84 7.49 27.68
N ARG A 182 17.65 6.90 27.50
CA ARG A 182 16.37 7.63 27.43
C ARG A 182 15.68 7.75 28.77
N SER A 183 15.95 6.86 29.73
CA SER A 183 15.39 6.93 31.07
C SER A 183 15.88 8.13 31.88
N GLY A 184 17.02 8.72 31.48
CA GLY A 184 17.61 9.88 32.14
C GLY A 184 17.83 9.61 33.63
N GLN A 185 17.34 10.51 34.48
CA GLN A 185 17.42 10.38 35.94
C GLN A 185 16.22 9.65 36.58
N SER A 186 15.34 9.03 35.78
CA SER A 186 14.16 8.34 36.31
C SER A 186 14.57 7.06 37.04
N PRO A 187 13.90 6.68 38.16
CA PRO A 187 14.14 5.41 38.82
C PRO A 187 13.92 4.22 37.86
N LEU A 188 14.96 3.41 37.68
CA LEU A 188 14.96 2.28 36.75
C LEU A 188 14.41 1.00 37.40
N SER A 189 13.57 0.29 36.65
CA SER A 189 13.09 -1.06 36.98
C SER A 189 13.53 -2.01 35.87
N ILE A 190 14.51 -2.86 36.18
CA ILE A 190 15.09 -3.80 35.20
C ILE A 190 14.78 -5.22 35.62
N HIS A 191 14.24 -6.01 34.70
CA HIS A 191 13.95 -7.42 34.88
C HIS A 191 14.66 -8.24 33.80
N LEU A 192 15.51 -9.18 34.23
CA LEU A 192 16.29 -10.03 33.33
C LEU A 192 15.89 -11.48 33.55
N THR A 193 15.52 -12.16 32.46
CA THR A 193 15.26 -13.61 32.47
C THR A 193 16.18 -14.29 31.48
N THR A 194 16.65 -15.48 31.83
CA THR A 194 17.44 -16.35 30.96
C THR A 194 16.56 -17.52 30.52
N HIS A 195 16.56 -17.84 29.22
CA HIS A 195 15.87 -19.01 28.66
C HIS A 195 16.89 -20.06 28.19
#